data_AF-A0A645DGA2-F1
#
_entry.id   AF-A0A645DGA2-F1
#
_cell.length_a   1.000
_cell.length_b   1.000
_cell.length_c   1.000
_cell.angle_alpha   90.00
_cell.angle_beta   90.00
_cell.angle_gamma   90.00
#
_symmetry.space_group_name_H-M   'P 1'
#
loop_
_entity.id
_entity.type
_entity.pdbx_description
1 polymer ?
#
loop_
_entity_poly.entity_id
_entity_poly.type
_entity_poly.pdbx_seq_one_letter_code
_entity_poly.pdbx_strand_id
1 'polypeptide(L)' 'MRYGIRNNEHKTQREIAKLLGISRSYVSRIEKKALKKLYDALVSNVGN' A
#
# COMPACT_ATOMS: atom_id res chain seq x y z
N MET A 1 -7.35 5.82 1.31
CA MET A 1 -7.03 5.17 2.61
C MET A 1 -5.56 5.24 2.97
N ARG A 2 -4.59 4.48 2.42
CA ARG A 2 -3.15 4.74 2.75
C ARG A 2 -2.56 5.96 2.04
N TYR A 3 -2.70 5.98 0.71
CA TYR A 3 -2.09 6.98 -0.18
C TYR A 3 -3.09 8.02 -0.70
N GLY A 4 -4.30 8.09 -0.14
CA GLY A 4 -5.30 9.09 -0.54
C GLY A 4 -5.77 9.06 -2.01
N ILE A 5 -5.63 7.92 -2.70
CA ILE A 5 -5.97 7.78 -4.14
C ILE A 5 -7.44 8.19 -4.40
N ARG A 6 -7.67 8.91 -5.51
CA ARG A 6 -8.98 9.43 -5.96
C ARG A 6 -9.59 10.45 -4.96
N ASN A 7 -8.78 11.41 -4.51
CA ASN A 7 -9.17 12.47 -3.57
C ASN A 7 -9.71 11.98 -2.23
N ASN A 8 -9.35 10.76 -1.82
CA ASN A 8 -9.68 10.28 -0.50
C ASN A 8 -8.66 10.78 0.53
N GLU A 9 -9.07 10.84 1.79
CA GLU A 9 -8.11 11.08 2.86
C GLU A 9 -7.07 9.94 2.95
N HIS A 10 -5.85 10.35 3.26
CA HIS A 10 -4.79 9.43 3.63
C HIS A 10 -4.90 9.09 5.12
N LYS A 11 -4.40 7.92 5.47
CA LYS A 11 -4.41 7.33 6.81
C LYS A 11 -3.05 6.69 7.02
N THR A 12 -2.56 6.77 8.24
CA THR A 12 -1.35 6.09 8.70
C THR A 12 -1.55 4.58 8.75
N GLN A 13 -0.46 3.81 8.73
CA GLN A 13 -0.53 2.36 8.92
C GLN A 13 -1.21 1.99 10.25
N ARG A 14 -1.04 2.81 11.30
CA ARG A 14 -1.67 2.61 12.61
C ARG A 14 -3.18 2.82 12.56
N GLU A 15 -3.65 3.85 11.88
CA GLU A 15 -5.10 4.09 11.70
C GLU A 15 -5.75 3.00 10.86
N ILE A 16 -5.08 2.55 9.80
CA ILE A 16 -5.54 1.43 8.97
C ILE A 16 -5.59 0.13 9.77
N ALA A 17 -4.56 -0.14 10.57
CA ALA A 17 -4.50 -1.31 11.44
C ALA A 17 -5.67 -1.33 12.44
N LYS A 18 -5.94 -0.19 13.10
CA LYS A 18 -7.08 -0.04 14.01
C LYS A 18 -8.42 -0.23 13.28
N LEU A 19 -8.59 0.39 12.11
CA LEU A 19 -9.84 0.30 11.34
C LEU A 19 -10.14 -1.13 10.88
N LEU A 20 -9.11 -1.89 10.49
CA LEU A 20 -9.25 -3.24 9.93
C LEU A 20 -9.12 -4.36 10.97
N GLY A 21 -8.85 -4.04 12.25
CA GLY A 21 -8.66 -5.04 13.30
C GLY A 21 -7.43 -5.94 13.10
N ILE A 22 -6.40 -5.45 12.41
CA ILE A 22 -5.16 -6.19 12.13
C ILE A 22 -3.94 -5.48 12.71
N SER A 23 -2.82 -6.19 12.83
CA SER A 23 -1.58 -5.56 13.31
C SER A 23 -1.02 -4.55 12.30
N ARG A 24 -0.41 -3.47 12.81
CA ARG A 24 0.33 -2.49 11.99
C ARG A 24 1.45 -3.14 11.16
N SER A 25 2.09 -4.19 11.69
CA SER A 25 3.07 -4.98 10.95
C SER A 25 2.45 -5.71 9.77
N TYR A 26 1.20 -6.18 9.88
CA TYR A 26 0.51 -6.80 8.75
C TYR A 26 0.17 -5.80 7.64
N VAL A 27 -0.28 -4.59 8.01
CA VAL A 27 -0.46 -3.48 7.06
C VAL A 27 0.86 -3.17 6.32
N SER A 28 1.97 -3.11 7.05
CA SER A 28 3.31 -2.90 6.45
C SER A 28 3.69 -4.00 5.45
N ARG A 29 3.42 -5.27 5.77
CA ARG A 29 3.68 -6.40 4.84
C ARG A 29 2.85 -6.27 3.56
N ILE A 30 1.58 -5.89 3.66
CA ILE A 30 0.70 -5.69 2.51
C ILE A 30 1.21 -4.55 1.64
N GLU A 31 1.58 -3.41 2.23
CA GLU A 31 2.16 -2.27 1.50
C GLU A 31 3.43 -2.67 0.75
N LYS A 32 4.36 -3.36 1.42
CA LYS A 32 5.59 -3.83 0.79
C LYS A 32 5.32 -4.74 -0.41
N LYS A 33 4.36 -5.66 -0.29
CA LYS A 33 3.97 -6.56 -1.38
C LYS A 33 3.32 -5.80 -2.55
N ALA A 34 2.48 -4.81 -2.27
CA ALA A 34 1.83 -4.00 -3.30
C ALA A 34 2.84 -3.13 -4.06
N LEU A 35 3.75 -2.45 -3.34
CA LEU A 35 4.80 -1.64 -3.94
C LEU A 35 5.75 -2.47 -4.82
N LYS A 36 6.12 -3.67 -4.36
CA LYS A 36 6.93 -4.59 -5.18
C LYS A 36 6.23 -4.95 -6.49
N LYS A 37 4.96 -5.35 -6.44
CA LYS A 37 4.18 -5.67 -7.64
C LYS A 37 4.08 -4.50 -8.62
N LEU A 38 3.88 -3.28 -8.09
CA LEU A 38 3.82 -2.07 -8.91
C LEU A 38 5.18 -1.79 -9.57
N TYR A 39 6.27 -1.90 -8.80
CA TYR A 39 7.62 -1.74 -9.32
C TYR A 39 7.93 -2.74 -10.44
N ASP A 40 7.66 -4.03 -10.19
CA ASP A 40 7.89 -5.09 -11.18
C ASP A 40 7.11 -4.81 -12.48
N ALA A 41 5.83 -4.40 -12.36
CA ALA A 41 5.00 -4.05 -13.52
C ALA A 41 5.50 -2.82 -14.29
N LEU A 42 6.01 -1.81 -13.59
CA LEU A 42 6.58 -0.62 -14.23
C LEU A 42 7.90 -0.94 -14.94
N VAL A 43 8.79 -1.70 -14.30
CA VAL A 43 10.07 -2.10 -14.90
C VAL A 43 9.86 -3.00 -16.13
N SER A 44 8.93 -3.96 -16.06
CA SER A 44 8.59 -4.80 -17.22
C SER A 44 8.02 -4.00 -18.40
N ASN A 45 7.40 -2.83 -18.16
CA ASN A 45 6.89 -1.96 -19.22
C ASN A 45 7.94 -1.00 -19.80
N VAL A 46 9.06 -0.76 -19.12
CA VAL A 46 10.13 0.14 -19.59
C VAL A 46 11.17 -0.62 -20.45
N GLY A 47 11.19 -1.95 -20.38
CA GLY A 47 12.05 -2.81 -21.20
C GLY A 47 11.47 -3.24 -22.55
N ASN A 48 10.32 -2.70 -22.95
CA ASN A 48 9.69 -2.89 -24.27
C ASN A 48 9.76 -1.62 -25.11
#